data_AF-A0A7J5EXB6-F1
#
_entry.id   AF-A0A7J5EXB6-F1
#
_cell.length_a   1.000
_cell.length_b   1.000
_cell.length_c   1.000
_cell.angle_alpha   90.00
_cell.angle_beta   90.00
_cell.angle_gamma   90.00
#
_symmetry.space_group_name_H-M   'P 1'
#
loop_
_entity.id
_entity.type
_entity.pdbx_description
1 polymer ?
#
loop_
_entity_poly.entity_id
_entity_poly.type
_entity_poly.pdbx_seq_one_letter_code
_entity_poly.pdbx_strand_id
1 'polypeptide(L)'
;MRILAGSSLAAAFGLGACGAGGSTDVDPTLVFAERSETEIARIISAAGGADMFGAQAQVDQFGDTFDADPCPAIEVSGDTATVTGGCTRADGTQVLGAAVVTNPAGWDQIDWFGGDSRYELHQLAFVTQGATFTYDGFIERRDNFTTWDADLTVTSFGVTVRSDLYYHCENPSSPSCDLTNSGIELVGVGGALASGNVSIEGQAQVSTFDLRGVDRLRVRIEGGCVAWEIEGTDLRAVCAP
;
A
#
# COMPACT_ATOMS: atom_id res chain seq x y z
N MET A 1 -61.47 6.25 -12.40
CA MET A 1 -60.75 5.02 -12.81
C MET A 1 -59.52 5.49 -13.57
N ARG A 2 -58.24 5.34 -13.20
CA ARG A 2 -57.42 4.62 -12.20
C ARG A 2 -56.23 5.57 -11.88
N ILE A 3 -55.85 5.78 -10.61
CA ILE A 3 -54.77 5.12 -9.83
C ILE A 3 -53.33 5.40 -10.34
N LEU A 4 -52.50 5.90 -9.41
CA LEU A 4 -51.03 6.10 -9.36
C LEU A 4 -50.20 4.80 -9.55
N ALA A 5 -48.87 4.97 -9.58
CA ALA A 5 -47.76 3.98 -9.56
C ALA A 5 -47.26 3.58 -10.96
N GLY A 6 -45.96 3.43 -11.23
CA GLY A 6 -44.76 3.38 -10.40
C GLY A 6 -43.62 2.75 -11.22
N SER A 7 -42.40 3.15 -10.91
CA SER A 7 -41.11 2.44 -10.99
C SER A 7 -40.83 1.35 -12.03
N SER A 8 -39.71 1.51 -12.75
CA SER A 8 -38.63 0.51 -12.97
C SER A 8 -37.67 1.09 -14.02
N LEU A 9 -36.46 1.60 -13.71
CA LEU A 9 -35.25 0.91 -13.23
C LEU A 9 -34.87 -0.33 -14.08
N ALA A 10 -33.95 -0.14 -15.02
CA ALA A 10 -32.99 -1.13 -15.56
C ALA A 10 -32.06 -0.36 -16.53
N ALA A 11 -30.90 0.11 -16.08
CA ALA A 11 -29.62 -0.61 -16.03
C ALA A 11 -29.08 -0.94 -17.43
N ALA A 12 -28.14 -0.12 -17.91
CA ALA A 12 -26.96 -0.52 -18.68
C ALA A 12 -26.17 0.74 -19.09
N PHE A 13 -25.54 1.42 -18.13
CA PHE A 13 -24.37 2.24 -18.45
C PHE A 13 -23.15 1.32 -18.42
N GLY A 14 -23.00 0.56 -19.50
CA GLY A 14 -21.68 0.12 -19.93
C GLY A 14 -21.00 1.33 -20.55
N LEU A 15 -20.17 2.02 -19.77
CA LEU A 15 -19.23 3.02 -20.27
C LEU A 15 -17.89 2.81 -19.57
N GLY A 16 -16.98 2.15 -20.30
CA GLY A 16 -15.53 2.31 -20.23
C GLY A 16 -14.87 2.32 -18.86
N ALA A 17 -14.60 1.14 -18.30
CA ALA A 17 -13.44 0.92 -17.46
C ALA A 17 -12.42 0.09 -18.27
N CYS A 18 -11.79 0.74 -19.25
CA CYS A 18 -10.53 0.31 -19.82
C CYS A 18 -9.49 1.37 -19.45
N GLY A 19 -9.24 1.51 -18.15
CA GLY A 19 -8.02 2.12 -17.63
C GLY A 19 -7.10 0.97 -17.26
N ALA A 20 -5.96 0.86 -17.93
CA ALA A 20 -4.97 -0.18 -17.66
C ALA A 20 -4.33 0.07 -16.29
N GLY A 21 -4.47 -0.90 -15.37
CA GLY A 21 -3.79 -0.96 -14.07
C GLY A 21 -4.71 -0.85 -12.85
N GLY A 22 -4.38 -1.62 -11.81
CA GLY A 22 -5.18 -1.83 -10.59
C GLY A 22 -6.21 -2.94 -10.76
N SER A 23 -6.18 -3.92 -9.84
CA SER A 23 -7.28 -4.84 -9.62
C SER A 23 -8.04 -4.32 -8.40
N THR A 24 -9.33 -4.58 -8.31
CA THR A 24 -9.93 -4.55 -6.98
C THR A 24 -10.96 -5.66 -6.93
N ASP A 25 -10.49 -6.79 -6.41
CA ASP A 25 -11.30 -7.94 -6.01
C ASP A 25 -11.86 -7.75 -4.59
N VAL A 26 -11.88 -6.50 -4.08
CA VAL A 26 -12.28 -6.14 -2.74
C VAL A 26 -13.78 -5.80 -2.70
N ASP A 27 -14.53 -6.60 -1.92
CA ASP A 27 -15.94 -6.33 -1.66
C ASP A 27 -16.11 -5.25 -0.55
N PRO A 28 -16.81 -4.13 -0.83
CA PRO A 28 -16.95 -3.00 0.10
C PRO A 28 -17.94 -3.29 1.24
N THR A 29 -17.53 -4.16 2.16
CA THR A 29 -18.34 -4.71 3.26
C THR A 29 -17.93 -4.22 4.65
N LEU A 30 -16.81 -3.50 4.74
CA LEU A 30 -16.26 -2.99 5.99
C LEU A 30 -17.16 -1.90 6.59
N VAL A 31 -17.39 -1.95 7.91
CA VAL A 31 -18.06 -0.90 8.69
C VAL A 31 -17.01 -0.21 9.56
N PHE A 32 -16.52 0.96 9.16
CA PHE A 32 -15.49 1.73 9.86
C PHE A 32 -15.92 2.14 11.26
N ALA A 33 -17.19 2.51 11.46
CA ALA A 33 -17.73 2.90 12.77
C ALA A 33 -17.60 1.81 13.84
N GLU A 34 -17.43 0.55 13.43
CA GLU A 34 -17.27 -0.60 14.32
C GLU A 34 -15.80 -1.02 14.51
N ARG A 35 -14.84 -0.23 14.01
CA ARG A 35 -13.41 -0.54 14.10
C ARG A 35 -12.74 0.19 15.26
N SER A 36 -11.78 -0.50 15.85
CA SER A 36 -10.89 0.08 16.87
C SER A 36 -9.97 1.14 16.26
N GLU A 37 -9.41 2.01 17.11
CA GLU A 37 -8.46 3.02 16.64
C GLU A 37 -7.20 2.40 16.02
N THR A 38 -6.74 1.25 16.52
CA THR A 38 -5.62 0.51 15.95
C THR A 38 -5.95 0.01 14.55
N GLU A 39 -7.13 -0.57 14.33
CA GLU A 39 -7.56 -1.01 13.00
C GLU A 39 -7.69 0.17 12.04
N ILE A 40 -8.31 1.28 12.48
CA ILE A 40 -8.43 2.51 11.66
C ILE A 40 -7.05 3.06 11.30
N ALA A 41 -6.10 3.12 12.23
CA ALA A 41 -4.74 3.56 11.96
C ALA A 41 -4.04 2.65 10.93
N ARG A 42 -4.24 1.33 11.01
CA ARG A 42 -3.67 0.37 10.06
C ARG A 42 -4.31 0.48 8.67
N ILE A 43 -5.62 0.67 8.62
CA ILE A 43 -6.37 0.96 7.38
C ILE A 43 -5.84 2.22 6.71
N ILE A 44 -5.65 3.31 7.47
CA ILE A 44 -5.13 4.57 6.95
C ILE A 44 -3.69 4.40 6.44
N SER A 45 -2.83 3.69 7.20
CA SER A 45 -1.45 3.38 6.81
C SER A 45 -1.40 2.61 5.48
N ALA A 46 -2.21 1.56 5.37
CA ALA A 46 -2.29 0.73 4.17
C ALA A 46 -2.79 1.55 2.97
N ALA A 47 -3.93 2.24 3.10
CA ALA A 47 -4.51 3.05 2.03
C ALA A 47 -3.63 4.21 1.56
N GLY A 48 -2.77 4.73 2.46
CA GLY A 48 -1.80 5.78 2.12
C GLY A 48 -0.51 5.26 1.48
N GLY A 49 -0.38 3.94 1.27
CA GLY A 49 0.81 3.31 0.70
C GLY A 49 1.99 3.21 1.66
N ALA A 50 1.84 3.58 2.95
CA ALA A 50 2.93 3.51 3.91
C ALA A 50 3.42 2.07 4.12
N ASP A 51 2.51 1.11 4.06
CA ASP A 51 2.83 -0.32 4.12
C ASP A 51 3.62 -0.79 2.89
N MET A 52 3.22 -0.35 1.69
CA MET A 52 3.93 -0.59 0.42
C MET A 52 5.34 0.00 0.46
N PHE A 53 5.47 1.31 0.68
CA PHE A 53 6.77 1.98 0.71
C PHE A 53 7.63 1.50 1.88
N GLY A 54 7.03 1.14 3.01
CA GLY A 54 7.72 0.56 4.16
C GLY A 54 8.31 -0.81 3.83
N ALA A 55 7.55 -1.69 3.19
CA ALA A 55 8.04 -2.99 2.74
C ALA A 55 9.17 -2.86 1.71
N GLN A 56 9.02 -1.96 0.74
CA GLN A 56 10.07 -1.67 -0.23
C GLN A 56 11.35 -1.16 0.46
N ALA A 57 11.24 -0.17 1.36
CA ALA A 57 12.38 0.38 2.08
C ALA A 57 13.12 -0.68 2.93
N GLN A 58 12.37 -1.61 3.53
CA GLN A 58 12.95 -2.74 4.28
C GLN A 58 13.72 -3.71 3.39
N VAL A 59 13.37 -3.83 2.10
CA VAL A 59 14.14 -4.64 1.16
C VAL A 59 15.32 -3.85 0.60
N ASP A 60 15.12 -2.57 0.28
CA ASP A 60 16.16 -1.69 -0.28
C ASP A 60 17.36 -1.48 0.64
N GLN A 61 17.21 -1.66 1.97
CA GLN A 61 18.35 -1.64 2.89
C GLN A 61 19.42 -2.71 2.57
N PHE A 62 19.06 -3.75 1.82
CA PHE A 62 19.96 -4.83 1.40
C PHE A 62 20.74 -4.52 0.12
N GLY A 63 20.38 -3.44 -0.59
CA GLY A 63 21.08 -3.00 -1.79
C GLY A 63 22.46 -2.42 -1.52
N ASP A 64 22.77 -2.10 -0.26
CA ASP A 64 24.07 -1.59 0.16
C ASP A 64 25.04 -2.75 0.47
N THR A 65 26.21 -2.73 -0.19
CA THR A 65 27.28 -3.74 -0.01
C THR A 65 28.13 -3.55 1.25
N PHE A 66 27.97 -2.43 1.97
CA PHE A 66 28.76 -2.13 3.15
C PHE A 66 28.23 -2.76 4.44
N ASP A 67 27.05 -3.38 4.42
CA ASP A 67 26.58 -4.18 5.55
C ASP A 67 27.37 -5.50 5.62
N ALA A 68 28.13 -5.66 6.71
CA ALA A 68 28.92 -6.86 6.95
C ALA A 68 28.08 -8.01 7.54
N ASP A 69 26.81 -7.76 7.86
CA ASP A 69 25.91 -8.79 8.38
C ASP A 69 25.59 -9.84 7.28
N PRO A 70 25.92 -11.12 7.48
CA PRO A 70 25.60 -12.17 6.52
C PRO A 70 24.09 -12.51 6.48
N CYS A 71 23.26 -11.87 7.31
CA CYS A 71 21.83 -12.05 7.36
C CYS A 71 21.08 -10.83 6.80
N PRO A 72 20.20 -11.00 5.79
CA PRO A 72 19.83 -12.21 5.07
C PRO A 72 20.87 -12.65 4.03
N ALA A 73 20.71 -13.88 3.53
CA ALA A 73 21.45 -14.31 2.35
C ALA A 73 20.93 -13.57 1.12
N ILE A 74 21.82 -12.97 0.33
CA ILE A 74 21.49 -12.22 -0.88
C ILE A 74 22.20 -12.87 -2.06
N GLU A 75 21.42 -13.27 -3.07
CA GLU A 75 21.92 -13.82 -4.32
C GLU A 75 21.53 -12.90 -5.48
N VAL A 76 22.49 -12.46 -6.27
CA VAL A 76 22.25 -11.59 -7.44
C VAL A 76 22.51 -12.37 -8.73
N SER A 77 21.56 -12.30 -9.66
CA SER A 77 21.65 -12.90 -10.99
C SER A 77 21.04 -11.96 -12.03
N GLY A 78 21.89 -11.37 -12.88
CA GLY A 78 21.45 -10.39 -13.86
C GLY A 78 20.85 -9.14 -13.20
N ASP A 79 19.59 -8.83 -13.53
CA ASP A 79 18.81 -7.73 -12.98
C ASP A 79 18.00 -8.13 -11.73
N THR A 80 18.14 -9.36 -11.26
CA THR A 80 17.33 -9.90 -10.16
C THR A 80 18.19 -10.17 -8.92
N ALA A 81 17.72 -9.73 -7.75
CA ALA A 81 18.23 -10.11 -6.44
C ALA A 81 17.22 -11.00 -5.71
N THR A 82 17.69 -12.05 -5.06
CA THR A 82 16.90 -12.86 -4.13
C THR A 82 17.43 -12.66 -2.72
N VAL A 83 16.57 -12.19 -1.83
CA VAL A 83 16.82 -12.00 -0.41
C VAL A 83 16.16 -13.15 0.35
N THR A 84 16.94 -13.97 1.04
CA THR A 84 16.43 -15.13 1.78
C THR A 84 16.71 -14.97 3.28
N GLY A 85 15.64 -14.92 4.06
CA GLY A 85 15.69 -14.94 5.52
C GLY A 85 15.96 -16.33 6.11
N GLY A 86 15.50 -16.55 7.33
CA GLY A 86 15.81 -17.73 8.13
C GLY A 86 17.05 -17.55 9.03
N CYS A 87 17.39 -16.31 9.35
CA CYS A 87 18.57 -15.94 10.11
C CYS A 87 18.27 -14.80 11.10
N THR A 88 19.28 -14.42 11.89
CA THR A 88 19.19 -13.31 12.85
C THR A 88 20.37 -12.39 12.63
N ARG A 89 20.09 -11.10 12.49
CA ARG A 89 21.09 -10.05 12.37
C ARG A 89 21.86 -9.83 13.67
N ALA A 90 22.98 -9.13 13.58
CA ALA A 90 23.83 -8.75 14.70
C ALA A 90 23.10 -7.89 15.75
N ASP A 91 22.09 -7.12 15.35
CA ASP A 91 21.24 -6.33 16.23
C ASP A 91 20.14 -7.15 16.95
N GLY A 92 20.03 -8.45 16.64
CA GLY A 92 19.03 -9.36 17.20
C GLY A 92 17.71 -9.42 16.42
N THR A 93 17.57 -8.68 15.32
CA THR A 93 16.40 -8.76 14.44
C THR A 93 16.40 -10.09 13.69
N GLN A 94 15.31 -10.86 13.79
CA GLN A 94 15.14 -12.04 12.94
C GLN A 94 14.53 -11.64 11.61
N VAL A 95 15.13 -12.11 10.54
CA VAL A 95 14.61 -11.97 9.18
C VAL A 95 14.10 -13.34 8.75
N LEU A 96 12.84 -13.43 8.36
CA LEU A 96 12.18 -14.68 7.90
C LEU A 96 11.58 -14.47 6.51
N GLY A 97 11.21 -15.56 5.84
CA GLY A 97 10.63 -15.50 4.49
C GLY A 97 11.66 -15.14 3.43
N ALA A 98 11.20 -14.60 2.31
CA ALA A 98 12.05 -14.20 1.20
C ALA A 98 11.48 -13.02 0.43
N ALA A 99 12.34 -12.36 -0.35
CA ALA A 99 11.94 -11.41 -1.38
C ALA A 99 12.72 -11.65 -2.67
N VAL A 100 12.06 -11.46 -3.81
CA VAL A 100 12.67 -11.43 -5.13
C VAL A 100 12.49 -10.03 -5.68
N VAL A 101 13.59 -9.37 -6.00
CA VAL A 101 13.61 -7.99 -6.47
C VAL A 101 14.15 -7.96 -7.88
N THR A 102 13.34 -7.48 -8.82
CA THR A 102 13.74 -7.31 -10.22
C THR A 102 13.98 -5.83 -10.48
N ASN A 103 15.12 -5.54 -11.10
CA ASN A 103 15.56 -4.22 -11.52
C ASN A 103 15.42 -3.15 -10.40
N PRO A 104 15.94 -3.41 -9.18
CA PRO A 104 15.86 -2.45 -8.10
C PRO A 104 16.56 -1.14 -8.47
N ALA A 105 15.98 -0.01 -8.09
CA ALA A 105 16.66 1.27 -8.24
C ALA A 105 17.61 1.51 -7.06
N GLY A 106 18.87 1.83 -7.36
CA GLY A 106 19.84 2.27 -6.35
C GLY A 106 20.53 1.15 -5.56
N TRP A 107 20.49 -0.08 -6.06
CA TRP A 107 21.29 -1.18 -5.51
C TRP A 107 22.66 -1.20 -6.19
N ASP A 108 23.74 -1.13 -5.41
CA ASP A 108 25.10 -1.02 -5.96
C ASP A 108 25.55 -2.27 -6.71
N GLN A 109 24.95 -3.43 -6.41
CA GLN A 109 25.32 -4.73 -6.97
C GLN A 109 24.63 -5.02 -8.31
N ILE A 110 23.64 -4.22 -8.68
CA ILE A 110 22.81 -4.41 -9.86
C ILE A 110 22.91 -3.14 -10.70
N ASP A 111 23.52 -3.26 -11.88
CA ASP A 111 23.50 -2.19 -12.86
C ASP A 111 22.03 -1.91 -13.25
N TRP A 112 21.54 -0.73 -12.89
CA TRP A 112 20.19 -0.32 -13.25
C TRP A 112 20.15 0.13 -14.72
N PHE A 113 19.52 -0.66 -15.57
CA PHE A 113 19.42 -0.39 -17.02
C PHE A 113 18.13 0.36 -17.42
N GLY A 114 17.36 0.84 -16.44
CA GLY A 114 16.02 1.39 -16.67
C GLY A 114 14.96 0.30 -16.77
N GLY A 115 13.68 0.69 -16.84
CA GLY A 115 12.55 -0.22 -16.90
C GLY A 115 11.79 -0.38 -15.59
N ASP A 116 10.83 -1.29 -15.60
CA ASP A 116 9.94 -1.56 -14.47
C ASP A 116 10.73 -2.27 -13.36
N SER A 117 10.38 -1.98 -12.12
CA SER A 117 10.96 -2.57 -10.92
C SER A 117 9.88 -3.30 -10.16
N ARG A 118 10.19 -4.49 -9.65
CA ARG A 118 9.22 -5.32 -8.93
C ARG A 118 9.85 -5.93 -7.69
N TYR A 119 9.15 -5.83 -6.58
CA TYR A 119 9.46 -6.46 -5.30
C TYR A 119 8.38 -7.49 -5.06
N GLU A 120 8.72 -8.77 -5.15
CA GLU A 120 7.84 -9.88 -4.80
C GLU A 120 8.25 -10.41 -3.43
N LEU A 121 7.32 -10.42 -2.49
CA LEU A 121 7.54 -10.72 -1.08
C LEU A 121 6.82 -12.02 -0.74
N HIS A 122 7.54 -12.93 -0.10
CA HIS A 122 7.04 -14.25 0.28
C HIS A 122 7.14 -14.42 1.79
N GLN A 123 6.07 -14.00 2.49
CA GLN A 123 6.00 -14.00 3.96
C GLN A 123 7.25 -13.39 4.60
N LEU A 124 7.80 -12.35 3.97
CA LEU A 124 9.00 -11.67 4.45
C LEU A 124 8.67 -11.02 5.79
N ALA A 125 9.37 -11.42 6.85
CA ALA A 125 9.10 -10.91 8.19
C ALA A 125 10.33 -10.38 8.88
N PHE A 126 10.13 -9.27 9.62
CA PHE A 126 11.12 -8.66 10.50
C PHE A 126 10.60 -8.76 11.93
N VAL A 127 11.28 -9.56 12.74
CA VAL A 127 10.92 -9.81 14.14
C VAL A 127 11.95 -9.14 15.04
N THR A 128 11.50 -8.14 15.79
CA THR A 128 12.30 -7.45 16.81
C THR A 128 11.72 -7.76 18.19
N GLN A 129 12.40 -7.32 19.27
CA GLN A 129 11.87 -7.48 20.63
C GLN A 129 10.51 -6.81 20.86
N GLY A 130 10.18 -5.76 20.10
CA GLY A 130 8.97 -4.94 20.31
C GLY A 130 7.89 -5.11 19.25
N ALA A 131 8.22 -5.63 18.06
CA ALA A 131 7.29 -5.68 16.94
C ALA A 131 7.64 -6.79 15.95
N THR A 132 6.61 -7.32 15.30
CA THR A 132 6.72 -8.17 14.12
C THR A 132 5.98 -7.51 12.98
N PHE A 133 6.66 -7.40 11.84
CA PHE A 133 6.09 -6.96 10.58
C PHE A 133 6.22 -8.12 9.60
N THR A 134 5.14 -8.51 8.95
CA THR A 134 5.14 -9.53 7.90
C THR A 134 4.53 -8.95 6.64
N TYR A 135 5.18 -9.19 5.51
CA TYR A 135 4.80 -8.70 4.19
C TYR A 135 4.70 -9.88 3.23
N ASP A 136 3.62 -9.92 2.44
CA ASP A 136 3.40 -10.95 1.44
C ASP A 136 2.65 -10.37 0.24
N GLY A 137 3.07 -10.71 -0.97
CA GLY A 137 2.50 -10.17 -2.20
C GLY A 137 3.53 -9.42 -3.03
N PHE A 138 3.16 -8.33 -3.70
CA PHE A 138 4.07 -7.61 -4.57
C PHE A 138 3.90 -6.10 -4.53
N ILE A 139 4.95 -5.43 -4.98
CA ILE A 139 5.01 -4.00 -5.26
C ILE A 139 5.70 -3.85 -6.61
N GLU A 140 5.08 -3.14 -7.52
CA GLU A 140 5.60 -2.93 -8.86
C GLU A 140 5.58 -1.44 -9.18
N ARG A 141 6.73 -0.94 -9.63
CA ARG A 141 6.87 0.41 -10.18
C ARG A 141 7.10 0.28 -11.66
N ARG A 142 6.20 0.83 -12.47
CA ARG A 142 6.25 0.73 -13.93
C ARG A 142 6.11 2.08 -14.63
N ASP A 143 6.12 2.04 -15.95
CA ASP A 143 5.85 3.19 -16.82
C ASP A 143 6.82 4.36 -16.56
N ASN A 144 8.11 4.05 -16.39
CA ASN A 144 9.15 5.04 -16.13
C ASN A 144 8.86 5.90 -14.88
N PHE A 145 8.55 5.28 -13.74
CA PHE A 145 8.28 5.96 -12.45
C PHE A 145 7.00 6.80 -12.43
N THR A 146 6.01 6.45 -13.24
CA THR A 146 4.70 7.11 -13.21
C THR A 146 3.63 6.27 -12.54
N THR A 147 3.86 4.97 -12.37
CA THR A 147 2.85 4.04 -11.85
C THR A 147 3.42 3.19 -10.73
N TRP A 148 2.66 3.06 -9.64
CA TRP A 148 2.88 2.08 -8.58
C TRP A 148 1.65 1.18 -8.47
N ASP A 149 1.86 -0.12 -8.54
CA ASP A 149 0.85 -1.18 -8.49
C ASP A 149 1.26 -2.17 -7.41
N ALA A 150 0.41 -2.42 -6.42
CA ALA A 150 0.74 -3.28 -5.29
C ALA A 150 -0.46 -4.11 -4.85
N ASP A 151 -0.28 -5.42 -4.71
CA ASP A 151 -1.17 -6.29 -3.94
C ASP A 151 -0.35 -6.84 -2.78
N LEU A 152 -0.55 -6.27 -1.60
CA LEU A 152 0.29 -6.49 -0.44
C LEU A 152 -0.56 -6.82 0.78
N THR A 153 -0.30 -7.96 1.39
CA THR A 153 -0.82 -8.33 2.71
C THR A 153 0.23 -8.02 3.77
N VAL A 154 -0.14 -7.18 4.73
CA VAL A 154 0.72 -6.77 5.83
C VAL A 154 0.10 -7.13 7.17
N THR A 155 0.87 -7.85 7.99
CA THR A 155 0.54 -8.08 9.39
C THR A 155 1.45 -7.28 10.28
N SER A 156 0.88 -6.41 11.12
CA SER A 156 1.62 -5.73 12.19
C SER A 156 0.68 -5.38 13.35
N PHE A 157 1.22 -5.36 14.57
CA PHE A 157 0.47 -5.08 15.80
C PHE A 157 -0.81 -5.93 15.98
N GLY A 158 -0.79 -7.17 15.48
CA GLY A 158 -1.92 -8.10 15.54
C GLY A 158 -3.05 -7.81 14.54
N VAL A 159 -2.88 -6.84 13.64
CA VAL A 159 -3.84 -6.50 12.59
C VAL A 159 -3.27 -6.89 11.23
N THR A 160 -4.07 -7.58 10.42
CA THR A 160 -3.72 -7.98 9.06
C THR A 160 -4.56 -7.21 8.06
N VAL A 161 -3.91 -6.49 7.14
CA VAL A 161 -4.57 -5.74 6.08
C VAL A 161 -3.99 -6.18 4.74
N ARG A 162 -4.85 -6.51 3.78
CA ARG A 162 -4.48 -6.62 2.36
C ARG A 162 -4.80 -5.30 1.68
N SER A 163 -3.89 -4.80 0.88
CA SER A 163 -4.06 -3.58 0.09
C SER A 163 -3.76 -3.88 -1.37
N ASP A 164 -4.75 -3.64 -2.24
CA ASP A 164 -4.62 -3.63 -3.69
C ASP A 164 -4.62 -2.16 -4.12
N LEU A 165 -3.45 -1.58 -4.35
CA LEU A 165 -3.26 -0.15 -4.54
C LEU A 165 -2.71 0.13 -5.93
N TYR A 166 -3.28 1.13 -6.58
CA TYR A 166 -2.85 1.60 -7.88
C TYR A 166 -2.74 3.13 -7.91
N TYR A 167 -1.50 3.60 -7.82
CA TYR A 167 -1.15 5.01 -7.95
C TYR A 167 -0.63 5.29 -9.36
N HIS A 168 -1.11 6.37 -9.96
CA HIS A 168 -0.64 6.83 -11.26
C HIS A 168 -0.44 8.35 -11.28
N CYS A 169 0.71 8.80 -11.78
CA CYS A 169 1.03 10.20 -12.00
C CYS A 169 1.14 10.44 -13.51
N GLU A 170 0.70 11.60 -14.01
CA GLU A 170 0.74 11.89 -15.45
C GLU A 170 2.15 11.80 -16.05
N ASN A 171 3.17 12.14 -15.26
CA ASN A 171 4.58 12.05 -15.62
C ASN A 171 5.45 11.94 -14.36
N PRO A 172 6.75 11.56 -14.48
CA PRO A 172 7.60 11.29 -13.31
C PRO A 172 7.90 12.52 -12.45
N SER A 173 7.75 13.71 -13.03
CA SER A 173 7.88 15.00 -12.35
C SER A 173 6.54 15.58 -11.90
N SER A 174 5.44 14.83 -12.06
CA SER A 174 4.11 15.32 -11.69
C SER A 174 4.09 15.58 -10.19
N PRO A 175 3.60 16.75 -9.75
CA PRO A 175 3.46 17.02 -8.33
C PRO A 175 2.29 16.24 -7.73
N SER A 176 1.51 15.48 -8.51
CA SER A 176 0.37 14.71 -8.04
C SER A 176 0.28 13.34 -8.69
N CYS A 177 -0.19 12.38 -7.91
CA CYS A 177 -0.48 11.01 -8.30
C CYS A 177 -1.85 10.62 -7.78
N ASP A 178 -2.67 10.02 -8.63
CA ASP A 178 -4.03 9.61 -8.31
C ASP A 178 -4.05 8.16 -7.83
N LEU A 179 -4.77 7.90 -6.75
CA LEU A 179 -5.11 6.57 -6.29
C LEU A 179 -6.45 6.18 -6.91
N THR A 180 -6.46 5.19 -7.78
CA THR A 180 -7.65 4.72 -8.49
C THR A 180 -7.69 3.20 -8.53
N ASN A 181 -8.82 2.58 -8.86
CA ASN A 181 -8.93 1.11 -8.97
C ASN A 181 -8.31 0.35 -7.79
N SER A 182 -8.45 0.88 -6.58
CA SER A 182 -7.78 0.37 -5.39
C SER A 182 -8.78 -0.13 -4.36
N GLY A 183 -8.34 -1.02 -3.49
CA GLY A 183 -9.11 -1.53 -2.37
C GLY A 183 -8.22 -1.94 -1.20
N ILE A 184 -8.82 -1.97 -0.03
CA ILE A 184 -8.20 -2.50 1.18
C ILE A 184 -9.14 -3.52 1.81
N GLU A 185 -8.58 -4.58 2.37
CA GLU A 185 -9.30 -5.60 3.11
C GLU A 185 -8.70 -5.72 4.51
N LEU A 186 -9.51 -5.47 5.53
CA LEU A 186 -9.18 -5.87 6.88
C LEU A 186 -9.51 -7.37 6.99
N VAL A 187 -8.48 -8.20 7.02
CA VAL A 187 -8.61 -9.65 6.84
C VAL A 187 -9.52 -10.26 7.90
N GLY A 188 -10.52 -11.02 7.44
CA GLY A 188 -11.52 -11.66 8.31
C GLY A 188 -12.63 -10.71 8.79
N VAL A 189 -12.64 -9.46 8.35
CA VAL A 189 -13.59 -8.43 8.79
C VAL A 189 -14.37 -7.84 7.62
N GLY A 190 -13.70 -7.37 6.57
CA GLY A 190 -14.34 -6.81 5.38
C GLY A 190 -13.46 -5.85 4.60
N GLY A 191 -13.93 -5.50 3.40
CA GLY A 191 -13.22 -4.65 2.46
C GLY A 191 -13.76 -3.24 2.31
N ALA A 192 -12.94 -2.34 1.77
CA ALA A 192 -13.34 -1.01 1.34
C ALA A 192 -12.61 -0.63 0.06
N LEU A 193 -13.32 0.03 -0.85
CA LEU A 193 -12.72 0.60 -2.05
C LEU A 193 -11.97 1.87 -1.69
N ALA A 194 -10.78 2.06 -2.26
CA ALA A 194 -9.90 3.18 -1.99
C ALA A 194 -9.75 4.06 -3.24
N SER A 195 -9.81 5.37 -3.03
CA SER A 195 -9.55 6.37 -4.06
C SER A 195 -8.99 7.64 -3.43
N GLY A 196 -8.30 8.47 -4.20
CA GLY A 196 -7.72 9.69 -3.66
C GLY A 196 -6.61 10.26 -4.52
N ASN A 197 -5.83 11.15 -3.92
CA ASN A 197 -4.63 11.68 -4.55
C ASN A 197 -3.55 11.94 -3.50
N VAL A 198 -2.30 11.85 -3.93
CA VAL A 198 -1.13 12.36 -3.21
C VAL A 198 -0.57 13.50 -4.05
N SER A 199 -0.39 14.68 -3.46
CA SER A 199 0.13 15.86 -4.12
C SER A 199 1.22 16.56 -3.30
N ILE A 200 2.07 17.32 -3.98
CA ILE A 200 3.00 18.29 -3.41
C ILE A 200 2.39 19.67 -3.60
N GLU A 201 1.94 20.29 -2.50
CA GLU A 201 1.39 21.64 -2.47
C GLU A 201 2.44 22.58 -1.87
N GLY A 202 3.14 23.32 -2.74
CA GLY A 202 4.23 24.21 -2.34
C GLY A 202 5.48 23.44 -1.87
N GLN A 203 5.62 23.25 -0.56
CA GLN A 203 6.70 22.48 0.07
C GLN A 203 6.15 21.36 0.99
N ALA A 204 4.83 21.15 0.99
CA ALA A 204 4.18 20.15 1.81
C ALA A 204 3.64 19.02 0.93
N GLN A 205 3.81 17.78 1.39
CA GLN A 205 3.06 16.65 0.86
C GLN A 205 1.65 16.68 1.47
N VAL A 206 0.64 16.63 0.62
CA VAL A 206 -0.77 16.53 0.97
C VAL A 206 -1.30 15.24 0.37
N SER A 207 -1.95 14.42 1.18
CA SER A 207 -2.61 13.21 0.69
C SER A 207 -4.06 13.22 1.12
N THR A 208 -4.99 12.99 0.20
CA THR A 208 -6.42 12.89 0.51
C THR A 208 -6.93 11.56 0.00
N PHE A 209 -7.56 10.80 0.89
CA PHE A 209 -8.11 9.49 0.57
C PHE A 209 -9.57 9.38 0.96
N ASP A 210 -10.28 8.60 0.17
CA ASP A 210 -11.65 8.19 0.38
C ASP A 210 -11.75 6.68 0.37
N LEU A 211 -12.21 6.14 1.49
CA LEU A 211 -12.39 4.72 1.70
C LEU A 211 -13.88 4.43 1.86
N ARG A 212 -14.41 3.57 0.98
CA ARG A 212 -15.83 3.25 0.91
C ARG A 212 -16.08 1.77 1.17
N GLY A 213 -16.55 1.47 2.38
CA GLY A 213 -17.17 0.20 2.75
C GLY A 213 -18.70 0.33 2.78
N VAL A 214 -19.31 -0.13 3.86
CA VAL A 214 -20.73 0.11 4.19
C VAL A 214 -20.95 1.57 4.59
N ASP A 215 -20.01 2.13 5.35
CA ASP A 215 -19.86 3.55 5.63
C ASP A 215 -18.58 4.08 4.96
N ARG A 216 -18.35 5.40 5.09
CA ARG A 216 -17.26 6.10 4.41
C ARG A 216 -16.27 6.68 5.41
N LEU A 217 -14.98 6.48 5.16
CA LEU A 217 -13.87 7.07 5.89
C LEU A 217 -13.12 8.03 4.96
N ARG A 218 -13.05 9.30 5.34
CA ARG A 218 -12.25 10.32 4.65
C ARG A 218 -10.98 10.56 5.44
N VAL A 219 -9.86 10.70 4.73
CA VAL A 219 -8.55 10.92 5.32
C VAL A 219 -7.87 12.08 4.63
N ARG A 220 -7.21 12.94 5.39
CA ARG A 220 -6.29 13.95 4.91
C ARG A 220 -4.99 13.89 5.70
N ILE A 221 -3.87 13.79 5.01
CA ILE A 221 -2.52 13.81 5.57
C ILE A 221 -1.84 15.07 5.07
N GLU A 222 -1.34 15.91 5.98
CA GLU A 222 -0.66 17.15 5.66
C GLU A 222 0.30 17.54 6.78
N GLY A 223 1.55 17.87 6.45
CA GLY A 223 2.49 18.46 7.41
C GLY A 223 2.76 17.60 8.66
N GLY A 224 2.73 16.27 8.53
CA GLY A 224 2.89 15.34 9.66
C GLY A 224 1.64 15.14 10.51
N CYS A 225 0.51 15.74 10.11
CA CYS A 225 -0.81 15.49 10.68
C CYS A 225 -1.60 14.51 9.82
N VAL A 226 -2.27 13.56 10.46
CA VAL A 226 -3.25 12.66 9.88
C VAL A 226 -4.61 13.01 10.48
N ALA A 227 -5.51 13.52 9.64
CA ALA A 227 -6.89 13.82 10.01
C ALA A 227 -7.83 12.83 9.31
N TRP A 228 -8.86 12.37 10.01
CA TRP A 228 -9.85 11.47 9.42
C TRP A 228 -11.25 11.65 10.01
N GLU A 229 -12.25 11.31 9.20
CA GLU A 229 -13.68 11.43 9.53
C GLU A 229 -14.39 10.17 9.03
N ILE A 230 -15.13 9.50 9.92
CA ILE A 230 -16.12 8.49 9.51
C ILE A 230 -17.44 9.23 9.28
N GLU A 231 -18.13 8.95 8.19
CA GLU A 231 -19.39 9.60 7.83
C GLU A 231 -20.38 9.63 9.00
N GLY A 232 -20.83 10.83 9.36
CA GLY A 232 -21.75 11.05 10.49
C GLY A 232 -21.07 11.14 11.86
N THR A 233 -19.74 11.24 11.91
CA THR A 233 -18.96 11.43 13.15
C THR A 233 -18.11 12.70 13.11
N ASP A 234 -17.55 13.09 14.26
CA ASP A 234 -16.65 14.24 14.34
C ASP A 234 -15.28 13.95 13.71
N LEU A 235 -14.67 14.99 13.13
CA LEU A 235 -13.29 14.95 12.63
C LEU A 235 -12.32 14.62 13.77
N ARG A 236 -11.43 13.65 13.52
CA ARG A 236 -10.32 13.28 14.39
C ARG A 236 -8.99 13.66 13.73
N ALA A 237 -7.98 13.95 14.53
CA ALA A 237 -6.64 14.25 14.02
C ALA A 237 -5.54 13.87 15.01
N VAL A 238 -4.41 13.42 14.48
CA VAL A 238 -3.17 13.15 15.21
C VAL A 238 -2.02 13.79 14.44
N CYS A 239 -1.16 14.54 15.13
CA CYS A 239 0.00 15.20 14.53
C CYS A 239 1.29 14.73 15.20
N ALA A 240 2.35 14.58 14.40
CA ALA A 240 3.70 14.48 14.94
C ALA A 240 4.03 15.77 15.74
N PRO A 241 4.75 15.65 16.87
CA PRO A 241 5.14 16.80 17.71
C PRO A 241 6.12 17.75 17.03
#